data_AF-A0A9D6ZRW8-F1
#
_entry.id   AF-A0A9D6ZRW8-F1
#
_cell.length_a   1.000
_cell.length_b   1.000
_cell.length_c   1.000
_cell.angle_alpha   90.00
_cell.angle_beta   90.00
_cell.angle_gamma   90.00
#
_symmetry.space_group_name_H-M   'P 1'
#
loop_
_entity.id
_entity.type
_entity.pdbx_description
1 polymer ?
#
loop_
_entity_poly.entity_id
_entity_poly.type
_entity_poly.pdbx_seq_one_letter_code
_entity_poly.pdbx_strand_id
1 'polypeptide(L)'
;MNSGARRLWVFDFDGTLSPLVPDRNAARLHQASRSLLKRLAADPRNQVAVLSSRSLEDLARRVPLPDLFLGGGSGLEWRLPDDRRVLPGKDAQKKLEKTRGAVFPALARLSALPGVELEDKRWSVAVHFRRISPGERYRLPSMIHGLKKLPGIRVFEGPAVAEVQFLRSAAKSFGIRRLCGILKFDPSCGSIFYAGDDENDAAAMRWVISKNGIAVAVGNSIRIPAVRHVDGPMELSRIVRELADSPPPQQKPGEKCGLDFSRGNPPAPRS
;
A
#
# COMPACT_ATOMS: atom_id res chain seq x y z
N MET A 1 2.40 -30.40 -14.28
CA MET A 1 1.21 -29.92 -13.54
C MET A 1 1.07 -28.43 -13.81
N ASN A 2 -0.15 -27.99 -14.11
CA ASN A 2 -0.47 -26.85 -14.97
C ASN A 2 0.26 -25.53 -14.62
N SER A 3 1.15 -25.08 -15.52
CA SER A 3 1.87 -23.80 -15.49
C SER A 3 0.95 -22.62 -15.81
N GLY A 4 -0.17 -22.50 -15.09
CA GLY A 4 -1.09 -21.38 -15.26
C GLY A 4 -0.41 -20.07 -14.89
N ALA A 5 -0.56 -19.03 -15.73
CA ALA A 5 -0.02 -17.71 -15.46
C ALA A 5 -0.50 -17.20 -14.08
N ARG A 6 0.45 -16.96 -13.17
CA ARG A 6 0.15 -16.42 -11.84
C ARG A 6 -0.31 -14.97 -11.98
N ARG A 7 -1.35 -14.59 -11.25
CA ARG A 7 -1.90 -13.23 -11.23
C ARG A 7 -1.69 -12.61 -9.86
N LEU A 8 -1.14 -11.42 -9.82
CA LEU A 8 -0.96 -10.64 -8.59
C LEU A 8 -1.94 -9.46 -8.60
N TRP A 9 -2.91 -9.49 -7.70
CA TRP A 9 -3.90 -8.44 -7.52
C TRP A 9 -3.53 -7.63 -6.29
N VAL A 10 -3.22 -6.35 -6.47
CA VAL A 10 -2.91 -5.44 -5.37
C VAL A 10 -3.92 -4.31 -5.33
N PHE A 11 -4.47 -4.05 -4.16
CA PHE A 11 -5.45 -2.99 -3.95
C PHE A 11 -4.98 -2.09 -2.81
N ASP A 12 -5.10 -0.79 -3.00
CA ASP A 12 -5.12 0.12 -1.86
C ASP A 12 -6.39 -0.05 -1.02
N PHE A 13 -6.38 0.46 0.22
CA PHE A 13 -7.51 0.39 1.13
C PHE A 13 -8.39 1.66 1.15
N ASP A 14 -7.86 2.82 1.58
CA ASP A 14 -8.65 4.03 1.83
C ASP A 14 -8.98 4.74 0.52
N GLY A 15 -10.25 5.06 0.28
CA GLY A 15 -10.71 5.58 -1.02
C GLY A 15 -10.83 4.53 -2.12
N THR A 16 -10.23 3.35 -1.95
CA THR A 16 -10.21 2.27 -2.95
C THR A 16 -11.15 1.09 -2.60
N LEU A 17 -10.85 0.36 -1.53
CA LEU A 17 -11.67 -0.76 -1.03
C LEU A 17 -12.63 -0.32 0.09
N SER A 18 -12.35 0.82 0.71
CA SER A 18 -13.20 1.53 1.66
C SER A 18 -13.46 2.92 1.08
N PRO A 19 -14.71 3.41 1.02
CA PRO A 19 -14.96 4.80 0.66
C PRO A 19 -14.19 5.77 1.58
N LEU A 20 -13.84 6.95 1.05
CA LEU A 20 -13.32 8.04 1.88
C LEU A 20 -14.42 8.49 2.85
N VAL A 21 -14.06 8.66 4.12
CA VAL A 21 -14.96 9.06 5.19
C VAL A 21 -14.35 10.25 5.97
N PRO A 22 -15.18 11.18 6.49
CA PRO A 22 -14.67 12.34 7.23
C PRO A 22 -13.84 11.97 8.46
N ASP A 23 -14.25 10.91 9.18
CA ASP A 23 -13.48 10.29 10.25
C ASP A 23 -12.72 9.07 9.71
N ARG A 24 -11.40 9.19 9.59
CA ARG A 24 -10.52 8.11 9.14
C ARG A 24 -10.65 6.83 9.96
N ASN A 25 -11.03 6.93 11.23
CA ASN A 25 -11.20 5.76 12.10
C ASN A 25 -12.45 4.96 11.73
N ALA A 26 -13.45 5.61 11.13
CA ALA A 26 -14.68 4.99 10.65
C ALA A 26 -14.53 4.23 9.32
N ALA A 27 -13.38 4.29 8.64
CA ALA A 27 -13.17 3.58 7.38
C ALA A 27 -13.41 2.06 7.53
N ARG A 28 -14.16 1.44 6.62
CA ARG A 28 -14.51 0.01 6.68
C ARG A 28 -14.47 -0.59 5.29
N LEU A 29 -14.01 -1.83 5.19
CA LEU A 29 -14.00 -2.58 3.95
C LEU A 29 -15.43 -2.67 3.38
N HIS A 30 -15.63 -2.13 2.18
CA HIS A 30 -16.92 -2.13 1.50
C HIS A 30 -17.38 -3.57 1.21
N GLN A 31 -18.69 -3.83 1.26
CA GLN A 31 -19.23 -5.19 1.08
C GLN A 31 -18.86 -5.78 -0.29
N ALA A 32 -18.96 -4.99 -1.36
CA ALA A 32 -18.59 -5.44 -2.71
C ALA A 32 -17.10 -5.83 -2.79
N SER A 33 -16.22 -5.04 -2.16
CA SER A 33 -14.78 -5.28 -2.08
C SER A 33 -14.46 -6.53 -1.26
N ARG A 34 -15.15 -6.74 -0.12
CA ARG A 34 -15.01 -7.97 0.66
C ARG A 34 -15.35 -9.21 -0.18
N SER A 35 -16.47 -9.20 -0.89
CA SER A 35 -16.87 -10.31 -1.75
C SER A 35 -15.90 -10.53 -2.91
N LEU A 36 -15.39 -9.44 -3.51
CA LEU A 36 -14.36 -9.49 -4.55
C LEU A 36 -13.08 -10.16 -4.04
N LEU A 37 -12.52 -9.69 -2.92
CA LEU A 37 -11.27 -10.21 -2.37
C LEU A 37 -11.37 -11.70 -2.04
N LYS A 38 -12.48 -12.13 -1.43
CA LYS A 38 -12.76 -13.55 -1.16
C LYS A 38 -12.79 -14.38 -2.46
N ARG A 39 -13.49 -13.90 -3.48
CA ARG A 39 -13.56 -14.57 -4.79
C ARG A 39 -12.18 -14.70 -5.43
N LEU A 40 -11.39 -13.63 -5.44
CA LEU A 40 -10.05 -13.65 -6.02
C LEU A 40 -9.15 -14.62 -5.25
N ALA A 41 -9.20 -14.63 -3.92
CA ALA A 41 -8.37 -15.49 -3.08
C ALA A 41 -8.74 -16.98 -3.21
N ALA A 42 -9.98 -17.31 -3.57
CA ALA A 42 -10.42 -18.69 -3.76
C ALA A 42 -9.82 -19.36 -5.02
N ASP A 43 -9.30 -18.60 -5.97
CA ASP A 43 -8.63 -19.13 -7.15
C ASP A 43 -7.11 -19.27 -6.89
N PRO A 44 -6.54 -20.49 -6.92
CA PRO A 44 -5.14 -20.73 -6.59
C PRO A 44 -4.14 -20.09 -7.56
N ARG A 45 -4.61 -19.62 -8.74
CA ARG A 45 -3.78 -18.86 -9.69
C ARG A 45 -3.53 -17.42 -9.23
N ASN A 46 -4.30 -16.94 -8.25
CA ASN A 46 -4.22 -15.58 -7.75
C ASN A 46 -3.35 -15.48 -6.50
N GLN A 47 -2.64 -14.37 -6.40
CA GLN A 47 -2.10 -13.83 -5.16
C GLN A 47 -2.80 -12.49 -4.95
N VAL A 48 -3.39 -12.28 -3.78
CA VAL A 48 -4.24 -11.11 -3.53
C VAL A 48 -3.69 -10.34 -2.33
N ALA A 49 -3.45 -9.05 -2.54
CA ALA A 49 -2.84 -8.17 -1.57
C ALA A 49 -3.66 -6.90 -1.35
N VAL A 50 -3.69 -6.44 -0.11
CA VAL A 50 -4.12 -5.08 0.24
C VAL A 50 -2.91 -4.31 0.75
N LEU A 51 -2.60 -3.16 0.16
CA LEU A 51 -1.43 -2.33 0.44
C LEU A 51 -1.87 -0.94 0.89
N SER A 52 -1.56 -0.55 2.12
CA SER A 52 -2.01 0.72 2.70
C SER A 52 -0.88 1.48 3.39
N SER A 53 -1.04 2.80 3.52
CA SER A 53 -0.21 3.65 4.38
C SER A 53 -0.56 3.50 5.87
N ARG A 54 -1.71 2.89 6.21
CA ARG A 54 -2.06 2.49 7.59
C ARG A 54 -1.02 1.56 8.17
N SER A 55 -0.94 1.51 9.50
CA SER A 55 -0.14 0.47 10.16
C SER A 55 -0.70 -0.91 9.80
N LEU A 56 0.16 -1.93 9.79
CA LEU A 56 -0.26 -3.29 9.46
C LEU A 56 -1.35 -3.80 10.40
N GLU A 57 -1.27 -3.42 11.68
CA GLU A 57 -2.24 -3.80 12.70
C GLU A 57 -3.62 -3.15 12.48
N ASP A 58 -3.65 -1.86 12.14
CA ASP A 58 -4.90 -1.17 11.81
C ASP A 58 -5.52 -1.72 10.52
N LEU A 59 -4.69 -1.97 9.50
CA LEU A 59 -5.15 -2.59 8.25
C LEU A 59 -5.75 -3.99 8.49
N ALA A 60 -5.09 -4.82 9.30
CA ALA A 60 -5.56 -6.17 9.61
C ALA A 60 -6.93 -6.19 10.31
N ARG A 61 -7.19 -5.23 11.21
CA ARG A 61 -8.52 -5.07 11.83
C ARG A 61 -9.60 -4.70 10.83
N ARG A 62 -9.26 -3.93 9.79
CA ARG A 62 -10.21 -3.45 8.77
C ARG A 62 -10.45 -4.47 7.66
N VAL A 63 -9.47 -5.33 7.40
CA VAL A 63 -9.52 -6.39 6.39
C VAL A 63 -9.33 -7.75 7.09
N PRO A 64 -10.36 -8.25 7.80
CA PRO A 64 -10.30 -9.52 8.52
C PRO A 64 -10.47 -10.70 7.55
N LEU A 65 -9.53 -10.84 6.62
CA LEU A 65 -9.45 -11.90 5.62
C LEU A 65 -8.06 -12.55 5.74
N PRO A 66 -7.98 -13.79 6.26
CA PRO A 66 -6.68 -14.42 6.57
C PRO A 66 -5.87 -14.73 5.31
N ASP A 67 -6.52 -15.10 4.21
CA ASP A 67 -5.88 -15.59 2.98
C ASP A 67 -5.24 -14.49 2.11
N LEU A 68 -5.13 -13.27 2.61
CA LEU A 68 -4.60 -12.12 1.88
C LEU A 68 -3.23 -11.71 2.39
N PHE A 69 -2.40 -11.19 1.48
CA PHE A 69 -1.22 -10.43 1.85
C PHE A 69 -1.65 -9.03 2.30
N LEU A 70 -1.33 -8.63 3.53
CA LEU A 70 -1.60 -7.28 4.01
C LEU A 70 -0.30 -6.51 4.15
N GLY A 71 -0.17 -5.41 3.41
CA GLY A 71 0.98 -4.51 3.42
C GLY A 71 0.67 -3.23 4.18
N GLY A 72 1.26 -3.06 5.36
CA GLY A 72 1.17 -1.84 6.16
C GLY A 72 2.37 -0.91 5.96
N GLY A 73 2.22 0.37 6.30
CA GLY A 73 3.28 1.38 6.17
C GLY A 73 3.80 1.48 4.74
N SER A 74 2.91 1.46 3.75
CA SER A 74 3.22 1.42 2.32
C SER A 74 4.10 0.22 1.92
N GLY A 75 3.92 -0.91 2.61
CA GLY A 75 4.63 -2.17 2.35
C GLY A 75 5.98 -2.28 3.07
N LEU A 76 6.22 -1.46 4.09
CA LEU A 76 7.29 -1.65 5.07
C LEU A 76 7.04 -2.83 6.00
N GLU A 77 5.80 -3.27 6.16
CA GLU A 77 5.49 -4.49 6.87
C GLU A 77 4.50 -5.30 6.04
N TRP A 78 4.65 -6.62 6.06
CA TRP A 78 3.72 -7.53 5.42
C TRP A 78 3.24 -8.60 6.40
N ARG A 79 1.95 -8.89 6.41
CA ARG A 79 1.37 -10.11 6.96
C ARG A 79 1.04 -11.04 5.80
N LEU A 80 1.52 -12.28 5.88
CA LEU A 80 1.31 -13.31 4.87
C LEU A 80 0.04 -14.12 5.19
N PRO A 81 -0.47 -14.92 4.24
CA PRO A 81 -1.62 -15.81 4.48
C PRO A 81 -1.42 -16.82 5.62
N ASP A 82 -0.17 -17.20 5.89
CA ASP A 82 0.23 -18.07 7.01
C ASP A 82 0.49 -17.30 8.32
N ASP A 83 0.00 -16.07 8.40
CA ASP A 83 0.14 -15.12 9.51
C ASP A 83 1.57 -14.66 9.86
N ARG A 84 2.58 -15.15 9.13
CA ARG A 84 3.95 -14.67 9.32
C ARG A 84 4.05 -13.18 8.98
N ARG A 85 4.86 -12.46 9.77
CA ARG A 85 5.18 -11.05 9.54
C ARG A 85 6.54 -10.90 8.88
N VAL A 86 6.60 -10.11 7.81
CA VAL A 86 7.83 -9.74 7.12
C VAL A 86 8.12 -8.25 7.36
N LEU A 87 9.07 -8.00 8.24
CA LEU A 87 9.53 -6.68 8.65
C LEU A 87 10.76 -6.24 7.84
N PRO A 88 11.09 -4.94 7.80
CA PRO A 88 12.34 -4.48 7.19
C PRO A 88 13.52 -5.11 7.92
N GLY A 89 14.65 -5.27 7.23
CA GLY A 89 15.89 -5.78 7.82
C GLY A 89 16.38 -4.92 9.00
N LYS A 90 17.25 -5.49 9.83
CA LYS A 90 17.76 -4.85 11.07
C LYS A 90 18.31 -3.44 10.83
N ASP A 91 19.02 -3.21 9.72
CA ASP A 91 19.59 -1.89 9.42
C ASP A 91 18.53 -0.84 9.10
N ALA A 92 17.46 -1.23 8.41
CA ALA A 92 16.33 -0.34 8.15
C ALA A 92 15.59 0.01 9.45
N GLN A 93 15.49 -0.93 10.39
CA GLN A 93 14.91 -0.67 11.72
C GLN A 93 15.81 0.24 12.56
N LYS A 94 17.13 0.03 12.57
CA LYS A 94 18.07 0.95 13.24
C LYS A 94 18.00 2.36 12.66
N LYS A 95 17.92 2.47 11.33
CA LYS A 95 17.74 3.76 10.63
C LYS A 95 16.42 4.41 11.02
N LEU A 96 15.33 3.65 11.14
CA LEU A 96 14.05 4.15 11.62
C LEU A 96 14.19 4.79 13.00
N GLU A 97 14.71 4.08 13.99
CA GLU A 97 14.81 4.59 15.36
C GLU A 97 15.67 5.86 15.44
N LYS A 98 16.79 5.89 14.73
CA LYS A 98 17.64 7.09 14.62
C LYS A 98 16.87 8.27 14.04
N THR A 99 16.17 8.07 12.93
CA THR A 99 15.38 9.14 12.28
C THR A 99 14.25 9.60 13.18
N ARG A 100 13.54 8.68 13.86
CA ARG A 100 12.48 9.02 14.82
C ARG A 100 13.03 9.88 15.95
N GLY A 101 14.12 9.46 16.60
CA GLY A 101 14.76 10.24 17.67
C GLY A 101 15.14 11.67 17.24
N ALA A 102 15.58 11.86 16.00
CA ALA A 102 15.93 13.18 15.46
C ALA A 102 14.71 14.06 15.13
N VAL A 103 13.57 13.46 14.78
CA VAL A 103 12.38 14.19 14.26
C VAL A 103 11.34 14.46 15.34
N PHE A 104 11.20 13.58 16.32
CA PHE A 104 10.20 13.69 17.39
C PHE A 104 10.24 15.01 18.17
N PRO A 105 11.41 15.63 18.46
CA PRO A 105 11.43 16.95 19.09
C PRO A 105 10.74 18.04 18.25
N ALA A 106 10.84 18.00 16.92
CA ALA A 106 10.16 18.93 16.04
C ALA A 106 8.65 18.65 15.96
N LEU A 107 8.26 17.37 15.95
CA LEU A 107 6.86 16.96 16.03
C LEU A 107 6.20 17.37 17.35
N ALA A 108 6.92 17.24 18.48
CA ALA A 108 6.43 17.65 19.80
C ALA A 108 6.14 19.15 19.87
N ARG A 109 6.94 19.98 19.18
CA ARG A 109 6.67 21.42 19.05
C ARG A 109 5.39 21.68 18.24
N LEU A 110 5.15 20.93 17.17
CA LEU A 110 3.92 21.03 16.38
C LEU A 110 2.68 20.64 17.20
N SER A 111 2.75 19.54 17.95
CA SER A 111 1.64 19.09 18.80
C SER A 111 1.34 20.00 19.99
N ALA A 112 2.26 20.89 20.34
CA ALA A 112 2.01 21.91 21.36
C ALA A 112 1.08 23.03 20.87
N LEU A 113 0.84 23.14 19.55
CA LEU A 113 -0.14 24.08 19.01
C LEU A 113 -1.57 23.56 19.32
N PRO A 114 -2.43 24.34 19.99
CA PRO A 114 -3.78 23.90 20.33
C PRO A 114 -4.58 23.49 19.10
N GLY A 115 -5.09 22.25 19.11
CA GLY A 115 -5.87 21.67 18.02
C GLY A 115 -5.05 20.94 16.94
N VAL A 116 -3.73 20.81 17.13
CA VAL A 116 -2.89 19.89 16.35
C VAL A 116 -2.85 18.51 17.03
N GLU A 117 -3.14 17.47 16.27
CA GLU A 117 -3.12 16.08 16.74
C GLU A 117 -2.04 15.30 15.99
N LEU A 118 -1.23 14.51 16.70
CA LEU A 118 -0.26 13.59 16.10
C LEU A 118 -0.82 12.17 16.08
N GLU A 119 -0.66 11.51 14.94
CA GLU A 119 -0.94 10.08 14.79
C GLU A 119 0.35 9.36 14.44
N ASP A 120 0.94 8.64 15.41
CA ASP A 120 2.12 7.81 15.18
C ASP A 120 1.72 6.45 14.58
N LYS A 121 2.12 6.24 13.32
CA LYS A 121 1.87 5.02 12.55
C LYS A 121 3.10 4.12 12.47
N ARG A 122 4.06 4.28 13.40
CA ARG A 122 5.39 3.63 13.43
C ARG A 122 6.34 4.11 12.34
N TRP A 123 5.94 4.00 11.08
CA TRP A 123 6.77 4.33 9.89
C TRP A 123 6.58 5.75 9.38
N SER A 124 5.49 6.37 9.80
CA SER A 124 5.21 7.78 9.59
C SER A 124 4.48 8.36 10.79
N VAL A 125 4.43 9.69 10.87
CA VAL A 125 3.55 10.42 11.76
C VAL A 125 2.68 11.33 10.91
N ALA A 126 1.36 11.23 11.06
CA ALA A 126 0.44 12.21 10.49
C ALA A 126 0.23 13.35 11.50
N VAL A 127 0.47 14.58 11.05
CA VAL A 127 0.22 15.81 11.79
C VAL A 127 -1.11 16.36 11.30
N HIS A 128 -2.17 16.12 12.06
CA HIS A 128 -3.52 16.61 11.75
C HIS A 128 -3.69 18.01 12.32
N PHE A 129 -4.01 18.98 11.46
CA PHE A 129 -4.15 20.39 11.84
C PHE A 129 -5.49 20.98 11.41
N ARG A 130 -6.50 20.13 11.14
CA ARG A 130 -7.86 20.57 10.82
C ARG A 130 -8.48 21.45 11.91
N ARG A 131 -8.16 21.16 13.17
CA ARG A 131 -8.72 21.82 14.36
C ARG A 131 -7.77 22.85 14.97
N ILE A 132 -6.67 23.19 14.29
CA ILE A 132 -5.70 24.16 14.80
C ILE A 132 -6.38 25.47 15.15
N SER A 133 -6.05 26.03 16.31
CA SER A 133 -6.60 27.30 16.76
C SER A 133 -6.27 28.41 15.76
N PRO A 134 -7.22 29.31 15.42
CA PRO A 134 -7.00 30.35 14.41
C PRO A 134 -5.76 31.21 14.69
N GLY A 135 -5.52 31.55 15.95
CA GLY A 135 -4.38 32.33 16.40
C GLY A 135 -3.02 31.67 16.17
N GLU A 136 -2.93 30.35 16.04
CA GLU A 136 -1.65 29.65 15.83
C GLU A 136 -1.42 29.26 14.36
N ARG A 137 -2.43 29.37 13.51
CA ARG A 137 -2.40 28.85 12.12
C ARG A 137 -1.28 29.45 11.29
N TYR A 138 -0.88 30.70 11.57
CA TYR A 138 0.22 31.38 10.89
C TYR A 138 1.61 30.72 11.09
N ARG A 139 1.78 29.93 12.16
CA ARG A 139 3.04 29.25 12.49
C ARG A 139 3.22 27.93 11.73
N LEU A 140 2.12 27.34 11.25
CA LEU A 140 2.13 26.02 10.64
C LEU A 140 3.07 25.90 9.41
N PRO A 141 3.07 26.84 8.44
CA PRO A 141 3.93 26.72 7.27
C PRO A 141 5.43 26.69 7.61
N SER A 142 5.88 27.52 8.56
CA SER A 142 7.29 27.58 8.95
C SER A 142 7.73 26.31 9.69
N MET A 143 6.86 25.75 10.54
CA MET A 143 7.13 24.51 11.28
C MET A 143 7.15 23.29 10.35
N ILE A 144 6.20 23.17 9.42
CA ILE A 144 6.19 22.12 8.39
C ILE A 144 7.42 22.27 7.48
N HIS A 145 7.78 23.49 7.08
CA HIS A 145 8.99 23.74 6.30
C HIS A 145 10.27 23.35 7.07
N GLY A 146 10.30 23.56 8.39
CA GLY A 146 11.37 23.09 9.26
C GLY A 146 11.52 21.56 9.24
N LEU A 147 10.40 20.81 9.30
CA LEU A 147 10.42 19.36 9.15
C LEU A 147 11.01 18.93 7.80
N LYS A 148 10.63 19.57 6.69
CA LYS A 148 11.14 19.23 5.35
C LYS A 148 12.66 19.31 5.22
N LYS A 149 13.33 20.10 6.07
CA LYS A 149 14.79 20.23 6.11
C LYS A 149 15.49 19.10 6.87
N LEU A 150 14.75 18.32 7.67
CA LEU A 150 15.35 17.24 8.45
C LEU A 150 15.78 16.08 7.53
N PRO A 151 16.99 15.52 7.75
CA PRO A 151 17.48 14.43 6.94
C PRO A 151 16.70 13.15 7.20
N GLY A 152 16.64 12.27 6.19
CA GLY A 152 16.06 10.94 6.34
C GLY A 152 14.53 10.88 6.27
N ILE A 153 13.82 12.01 6.29
CA ILE A 153 12.36 12.06 6.15
C ILE A 153 11.87 12.57 4.80
N ARG A 154 10.59 12.31 4.54
CA ARG A 154 9.80 12.94 3.48
C ARG A 154 8.51 13.45 4.11
N VAL A 155 8.09 14.65 3.72
CA VAL A 155 6.83 15.24 4.19
C VAL A 155 5.88 15.38 3.00
N PHE A 156 4.69 14.81 3.11
CA PHE A 156 3.58 15.02 2.19
C PHE A 156 2.54 15.93 2.84
N GLU A 157 2.05 16.93 2.12
CA GLU A 157 1.02 17.83 2.62
C GLU A 157 -0.30 17.55 1.92
N GLY A 158 -1.35 17.39 2.71
CA GLY A 158 -2.73 17.38 2.28
C GLY A 158 -3.50 18.57 2.85
N PRO A 159 -4.79 18.73 2.53
CA PRO A 159 -5.57 19.93 2.87
C PRO A 159 -5.62 20.29 4.37
N ALA A 160 -5.53 19.29 5.25
CA ALA A 160 -5.59 19.49 6.71
C ALA A 160 -4.67 18.54 7.49
N VAL A 161 -3.66 17.99 6.82
CA VAL A 161 -2.73 16.99 7.38
C VAL A 161 -1.36 17.11 6.72
N ALA A 162 -0.29 16.86 7.46
CA ALA A 162 1.04 16.63 6.91
C ALA A 162 1.53 15.25 7.34
N GLU A 163 1.84 14.37 6.40
CA GLU A 163 2.41 13.05 6.68
C GLU A 163 3.93 13.10 6.64
N VAL A 164 4.56 12.80 7.77
CA VAL A 164 6.01 12.73 7.95
C VAL A 164 6.45 11.27 7.89
N GLN A 165 7.01 10.84 6.77
CA GLN A 165 7.52 9.49 6.59
C GLN A 165 8.99 9.39 7.00
N PHE A 166 9.33 8.39 7.82
CA PHE A 166 10.70 8.21 8.35
C PHE A 166 11.64 7.44 7.41
N LEU A 167 11.10 6.87 6.33
CA LEU A 167 11.86 6.16 5.31
C LEU A 167 11.45 6.66 3.93
N ARG A 168 12.27 7.54 3.34
CA ARG A 168 11.99 8.19 2.03
C ARG A 168 11.67 7.22 0.89
N SER A 169 12.09 5.97 0.97
CA SER A 169 11.88 4.96 -0.09
C SER A 169 10.55 4.24 0.01
N ALA A 170 9.75 4.44 1.07
CA ALA A 170 8.54 3.67 1.35
C ALA A 170 7.28 4.22 0.66
N ALA A 171 7.35 4.46 -0.65
CA ALA A 171 6.14 4.67 -1.46
C ALA A 171 5.42 3.33 -1.72
N LYS A 172 4.15 3.33 -2.13
CA LYS A 172 3.43 2.07 -2.43
C LYS A 172 4.10 1.27 -3.56
N SER A 173 4.77 1.92 -4.50
CA SER A 173 5.59 1.23 -5.52
C SER A 173 6.73 0.39 -4.92
N PHE A 174 7.34 0.83 -3.80
CA PHE A 174 8.30 0.01 -3.05
C PHE A 174 7.61 -1.20 -2.42
N GLY A 175 6.42 -1.00 -1.84
CA GLY A 175 5.62 -2.08 -1.28
C GLY A 175 5.35 -3.19 -2.28
N ILE A 176 4.87 -2.84 -3.49
CA ILE A 176 4.60 -3.84 -4.54
C ILE A 176 5.87 -4.58 -4.95
N ARG A 177 6.97 -3.86 -5.20
CA ARG A 177 8.26 -4.49 -5.56
C ARG A 177 8.74 -5.48 -4.50
N ARG A 178 8.57 -5.11 -3.23
CA ARG A 178 8.91 -5.98 -2.11
C ARG A 178 8.02 -7.21 -2.05
N LEU A 179 6.71 -7.04 -2.27
CA LEU A 179 5.79 -8.17 -2.37
C LEU A 179 6.18 -9.12 -3.51
N CYS A 180 6.54 -8.60 -4.69
CA CYS A 180 7.06 -9.43 -5.78
C CYS A 180 8.29 -10.25 -5.34
N GLY A 181 9.23 -9.63 -4.61
CA GLY A 181 10.38 -10.33 -4.04
C GLY A 181 10.00 -11.42 -3.04
N ILE A 182 9.05 -11.15 -2.13
CA ILE A 182 8.54 -12.13 -1.16
C ILE A 182 7.90 -13.33 -1.88
N LEU A 183 7.13 -13.07 -2.94
CA LEU A 183 6.44 -14.09 -3.73
C LEU A 183 7.34 -14.81 -4.74
N LYS A 184 8.56 -14.33 -4.95
CA LYS A 184 9.39 -14.66 -6.13
C LYS A 184 8.59 -14.51 -7.44
N PHE A 185 7.75 -13.48 -7.49
CA PHE A 185 6.88 -13.18 -8.62
C PHE A 185 7.64 -12.32 -9.61
N ASP A 186 7.75 -12.80 -10.85
CA ASP A 186 8.30 -12.03 -11.96
C ASP A 186 7.15 -11.39 -12.75
N PRO A 187 7.01 -10.04 -12.73
CA PRO A 187 6.00 -9.35 -13.52
C PRO A 187 6.12 -9.55 -15.03
N SER A 188 7.27 -9.99 -15.56
CA SER A 188 7.42 -10.28 -16.99
C SER A 188 6.75 -11.60 -17.40
N CYS A 189 6.63 -12.57 -16.47
CA CYS A 189 6.02 -13.87 -16.74
C CYS A 189 4.60 -14.01 -16.15
N GLY A 190 4.10 -13.02 -15.42
CA GLY A 190 2.80 -13.04 -14.76
C GLY A 190 1.99 -11.77 -15.02
N SER A 191 0.71 -11.76 -14.66
CA SER A 191 -0.12 -10.55 -14.76
C SER A 191 -0.17 -9.84 -13.42
N ILE A 192 0.11 -8.55 -13.40
CA ILE A 192 0.03 -7.71 -12.19
C ILE A 192 -1.03 -6.63 -12.37
N PHE A 193 -1.87 -6.48 -11.35
CA PHE A 193 -2.93 -5.50 -11.27
C PHE A 193 -2.72 -4.59 -10.05
N TYR A 194 -3.01 -3.30 -10.20
CA TYR A 194 -3.06 -2.34 -9.09
C TYR A 194 -4.28 -1.42 -9.18
N ALA A 195 -4.93 -1.16 -8.05
CA ALA A 195 -5.91 -0.08 -7.91
C ALA A 195 -5.66 0.80 -6.69
N GLY A 196 -5.87 2.11 -6.83
CA GLY A 196 -5.64 3.10 -5.78
C GLY A 196 -6.26 4.48 -6.08
N ASP A 197 -6.26 5.39 -5.11
CA ASP A 197 -6.98 6.68 -5.18
C ASP A 197 -6.09 7.93 -5.02
N ASP A 198 -4.86 7.81 -4.51
CA ASP A 198 -4.01 8.96 -4.18
C ASP A 198 -2.69 9.07 -4.99
N GLU A 199 -1.87 10.10 -4.74
CA GLU A 199 -0.59 10.26 -5.45
C GLU A 199 0.45 9.19 -5.06
N ASN A 200 0.36 8.60 -3.86
CA ASN A 200 1.21 7.49 -3.46
C ASN A 200 0.86 6.23 -4.27
N ASP A 201 -0.42 6.05 -4.60
CA ASP A 201 -0.93 5.06 -5.54
C ASP A 201 -0.50 5.33 -6.98
N ALA A 202 -0.49 6.60 -7.41
CA ALA A 202 -0.05 6.97 -8.75
C ALA A 202 1.40 6.50 -9.03
N ALA A 203 2.29 6.55 -8.03
CA ALA A 203 3.63 6.00 -8.15
C ALA A 203 3.64 4.46 -8.33
N ALA A 204 2.74 3.75 -7.65
CA ALA A 204 2.54 2.31 -7.82
C ALA A 204 1.97 1.96 -9.20
N MET A 205 0.96 2.69 -9.66
CA MET A 205 0.35 2.50 -10.98
C MET A 205 1.36 2.69 -12.11
N ARG A 206 2.14 3.78 -12.09
CA ARG A 206 3.19 4.03 -13.09
C ARG A 206 4.19 2.87 -13.15
N TRP A 207 4.58 2.32 -12.01
CA TRP A 207 5.47 1.16 -11.95
C TRP A 207 4.79 -0.09 -12.54
N VAL A 208 3.55 -0.38 -12.18
CA VAL A 208 2.79 -1.52 -12.73
C VAL A 208 2.62 -1.43 -14.25
N ILE A 209 2.30 -0.24 -14.79
CA ILE A 209 2.19 -0.01 -16.24
C ILE A 209 3.53 -0.26 -16.94
N SER A 210 4.65 0.19 -16.35
CA SER A 210 6.00 -0.09 -16.88
C SER A 210 6.40 -1.56 -16.86
N LYS A 211 5.58 -2.43 -16.25
CA LYS A 211 5.69 -3.88 -16.24
C LYS A 211 4.58 -4.56 -17.05
N ASN A 212 3.94 -3.82 -17.97
CA ASN A 212 2.83 -4.30 -18.79
C ASN A 212 1.64 -4.81 -17.95
N GLY A 213 1.51 -4.34 -16.71
CA GLY A 213 0.39 -4.62 -15.83
C GLY A 213 -0.79 -3.69 -16.04
N ILE A 214 -1.87 -3.97 -15.32
CA ILE A 214 -3.13 -3.20 -15.37
C ILE A 214 -3.20 -2.29 -14.15
N ALA A 215 -3.42 -0.99 -14.37
CA ALA A 215 -3.66 -0.02 -13.32
C ALA A 215 -5.07 0.57 -13.44
N VAL A 216 -5.75 0.76 -12.31
CA VAL A 216 -7.06 1.40 -12.21
C VAL A 216 -7.00 2.50 -11.16
N ALA A 217 -7.39 3.72 -11.52
CA ALA A 217 -7.53 4.81 -10.58
C ALA A 217 -8.96 4.86 -10.03
N VAL A 218 -9.10 5.04 -8.72
CA VAL A 218 -10.39 5.23 -8.05
C VAL A 218 -10.59 6.71 -7.77
N GLY A 219 -11.73 7.26 -8.18
CA GLY A 219 -12.00 8.69 -8.14
C GLY A 219 -11.24 9.49 -9.19
N ASN A 220 -11.17 10.81 -8.96
CA ASN A 220 -10.75 11.82 -9.95
C ASN A 220 -9.48 12.60 -9.57
N SER A 221 -8.81 12.20 -8.49
CA SER A 221 -7.60 12.82 -7.93
C SER A 221 -6.35 12.52 -8.76
N ILE A 222 -6.24 11.30 -9.29
CA ILE A 222 -5.09 10.85 -10.08
C ILE A 222 -5.28 11.24 -11.54
N ARG A 223 -4.21 11.64 -12.22
CA ARG A 223 -4.21 11.85 -13.68
C ARG A 223 -3.02 11.13 -14.30
N ILE A 224 -3.25 9.91 -14.79
CA ILE A 224 -2.26 9.13 -15.53
C ILE A 224 -2.87 8.79 -16.89
N PRO A 225 -2.23 9.16 -18.02
CA PRO A 225 -2.72 8.80 -19.34
C PRO A 225 -2.97 7.29 -19.47
N ALA A 226 -4.06 6.91 -20.12
CA ALA A 226 -4.48 5.54 -20.38
C ALA A 226 -4.80 4.67 -19.14
N VAL A 227 -4.80 5.22 -17.91
CA VAL A 227 -5.34 4.53 -16.74
C VAL A 227 -6.85 4.65 -16.72
N ARG A 228 -7.54 3.52 -16.51
CA ARG A 228 -8.99 3.50 -16.36
C ARG A 228 -9.38 4.10 -15.01
N HIS A 229 -10.38 4.98 -15.02
CA HIS A 229 -10.98 5.56 -13.82
C HIS A 229 -12.27 4.83 -13.44
N VAL A 230 -12.53 4.73 -12.14
CA VAL A 230 -13.76 4.19 -11.57
C VAL A 230 -14.21 5.05 -10.40
N ASP A 231 -15.51 5.16 -10.17
CA ASP A 231 -16.03 6.11 -9.17
C ASP A 231 -15.85 5.66 -7.72
N GLY A 232 -15.65 4.36 -7.48
CA GLY A 232 -15.51 3.84 -6.12
C GLY A 232 -15.44 2.32 -6.01
N PRO A 233 -15.54 1.80 -4.77
CA PRO A 233 -15.31 0.39 -4.48
C PRO A 233 -16.26 -0.58 -5.20
N MET A 234 -17.50 -0.16 -5.47
CA MET A 234 -18.49 -0.97 -6.18
C MET A 234 -18.12 -1.16 -7.65
N GLU A 235 -17.81 -0.06 -8.36
CA GLU A 235 -17.45 -0.12 -9.77
C GLU A 235 -16.08 -0.80 -9.96
N LEU A 236 -15.11 -0.52 -9.08
CA LEU A 236 -13.85 -1.24 -9.03
C LEU A 236 -14.10 -2.75 -8.96
N SER A 237 -14.98 -3.19 -8.05
CA SER A 237 -15.30 -4.60 -7.89
C SER A 237 -15.92 -5.23 -9.13
N ARG A 238 -16.74 -4.49 -9.88
CA ARG A 238 -17.32 -4.96 -11.14
C ARG A 238 -16.24 -5.21 -12.19
N ILE A 239 -15.39 -4.21 -12.43
CA ILE A 239 -14.35 -4.28 -13.47
C ILE A 239 -13.32 -5.35 -13.16
N VAL A 240 -12.93 -5.49 -11.89
CA VAL A 240 -11.97 -6.52 -11.50
C VAL A 240 -12.54 -7.93 -11.70
N ARG A 241 -13.87 -8.12 -11.53
CA ARG A 241 -14.50 -9.41 -11.85
C ARG A 241 -14.43 -9.72 -13.35
N GLU A 242 -14.73 -8.75 -14.20
CA GLU A 242 -14.62 -8.88 -15.67
C GLU A 242 -13.19 -9.24 -16.09
N LEU A 243 -12.19 -8.58 -15.50
CA LEU A 243 -10.77 -8.87 -15.75
C LEU A 243 -10.37 -10.26 -15.24
N ALA A 244 -10.87 -10.67 -14.07
CA ALA A 244 -10.53 -11.97 -13.48
C ALA A 244 -11.16 -13.15 -14.22
N ASP A 245 -12.28 -12.93 -14.91
CA ASP A 245 -12.98 -13.94 -15.72
C ASP A 245 -12.44 -14.02 -17.15
N SER A 246 -11.67 -13.02 -17.58
CA SER A 246 -10.97 -13.03 -18.86
C SER A 246 -9.73 -13.95 -18.80
N PRO A 247 -9.41 -14.69 -19.88
CA PRO A 247 -8.17 -15.44 -19.96
C PRO A 247 -6.97 -14.48 -19.83
N PRO A 248 -5.86 -14.89 -19.17
CA PRO A 248 -4.67 -14.05 -19.08
C PRO A 248 -4.16 -13.72 -20.50
N PRO A 249 -3.60 -12.52 -20.72
CA PRO A 249 -3.04 -12.16 -22.02
C PRO A 249 -2.03 -13.23 -22.46
N GLN A 250 -2.18 -13.74 -23.68
CA GLN A 250 -1.30 -14.79 -24.22
C GLN A 250 0.13 -14.25 -24.32
N GLN A 251 1.10 -14.95 -23.73
CA GLN A 251 2.52 -14.67 -23.94
C GLN A 251 2.86 -14.87 -25.42
N LYS A 252 3.66 -13.96 -25.99
CA LYS A 252 4.15 -14.12 -27.37
C LYS A 252 4.99 -15.41 -27.46
N PRO A 253 4.83 -16.25 -28.50
CA PRO A 253 5.64 -17.45 -28.65
C PRO A 253 7.14 -17.09 -28.74
N GLY A 254 7.94 -17.45 -27.73
CA GLY A 254 9.41 -17.27 -27.76
C GLY A 254 10.07 -16.89 -26.43
N GLU A 255 9.36 -16.32 -25.46
CA GLU A 255 9.92 -16.00 -24.14
C GLU A 255 9.85 -17.21 -23.21
N LYS A 256 10.89 -18.05 -23.21
CA LYS A 256 11.04 -19.11 -22.21
C LYS A 256 11.21 -18.48 -20.82
N CYS A 257 10.16 -18.51 -20.00
CA CYS A 257 10.29 -18.24 -18.57
C CYS A 257 11.02 -19.42 -17.91
N GLY A 258 12.31 -19.25 -17.64
CA GLY A 258 13.19 -20.30 -17.13
C GLY A 258 13.09 -20.48 -15.62
N LEU A 259 11.99 -20.98 -15.08
CA LEU A 259 11.94 -21.46 -13.69
C LEU A 259 11.03 -22.70 -13.57
N ASP A 260 11.65 -23.85 -13.31
CA ASP A 260 10.99 -25.07 -12.84
C ASP A 260 10.67 -24.90 -11.35
N PHE A 261 9.37 -24.81 -11.02
CA PHE A 261 8.89 -24.62 -9.65
C PHE A 261 8.41 -25.92 -8.99
N SER A 262 8.84 -27.08 -9.47
CA SER A 262 8.59 -28.36 -8.82
C SER A 262 9.63 -28.67 -7.73
N ARG A 263 9.61 -27.94 -6.61
CA ARG A 263 10.10 -28.36 -5.27
C ARG A 263 10.15 -27.18 -4.30
N GLY A 264 9.23 -27.17 -3.34
CA GLY A 264 9.20 -26.20 -2.25
C GLY A 264 8.57 -26.79 -1.00
N ASN A 265 8.97 -28.01 -0.60
CA ASN A 265 8.75 -28.44 0.79
C ASN A 265 9.84 -27.81 1.67
N PRO A 266 9.49 -27.15 2.79
CA PRO A 266 10.48 -26.72 3.76
C PRO A 266 11.17 -27.96 4.37
N PRO A 267 12.48 -27.91 4.66
CA PRO A 267 13.15 -29.00 5.35
C PRO A 267 12.56 -29.15 6.76
N ALA A 268 12.27 -30.40 7.15
CA ALA A 268 11.86 -30.73 8.50
C ALA A 268 12.93 -30.28 9.53
N PRO A 269 12.52 -29.80 10.72
CA PRO A 269 13.47 -29.43 11.76
C PRO A 269 14.26 -30.66 12.20
N ARG A 270 15.60 -30.58 12.18
CA ARG A 270 16.45 -31.58 12.80
C ARG A 270 16.40 -31.37 14.31
N SER A 271 16.08 -32.45 15.01
CA SER A 271 16.22 -32.65 16.47
C SER A 271 17.65 -32.42 16.94
#